data_AF-A0AAD4Z947-F1
#
_entry.id   AF-A0AAD4Z947-F1
#
_cell.length_a   1.000
_cell.length_b   1.000
_cell.length_c   1.000
_cell.angle_alpha   90.00
_cell.angle_beta   90.00
_cell.angle_gamma   90.00
#
_symmetry.space_group_name_H-M   'P 1'
#
loop_
_entity.id
_entity.type
_entity.pdbx_description
1 polymer ?
#
loop_
_entity_poly.entity_id
_entity_poly.type
_entity_poly.pdbx_seq_one_letter_code
_entity_poly.pdbx_strand_id
1 'polypeptide(L)'
;MPQGKGQVKYAVVAVDYFTKWVEAEPLATITAARIEEFVWTHICCRFGVPYAIITDNGRQFDSELFRQFFASPAHPKSNGQVEAINKIVKKLLKRQLDKAKGAWPEKLPEALWAIRTSYRTSTGETPFSLAFGSEAVVPVEIGEPSY
;
A
#
# COMPACT_ATOMS: atom_id res chain seq x y z
N MET A 1 10.50 7.10 -7.70
CA MET A 1 11.48 6.02 -7.44
C MET A 1 12.62 6.19 -8.44
N PRO A 2 13.83 5.63 -8.21
CA PRO A 2 14.78 5.46 -9.32
C PRO A 2 14.11 4.69 -10.47
N GLN A 3 14.54 4.90 -11.71
CA GLN A 3 13.98 4.13 -12.83
C GLN A 3 14.34 2.66 -12.65
N GLY A 4 13.31 1.82 -12.53
CA GLY A 4 13.43 0.38 -12.39
C GLY A 4 13.40 -0.36 -13.72
N LYS A 5 13.60 -1.67 -13.67
CA LYS A 5 13.45 -2.55 -14.83
C LYS A 5 12.05 -2.41 -15.45
N GLY A 6 11.95 -2.36 -16.77
CA GLY A 6 10.68 -2.12 -17.46
C GLY A 6 10.19 -0.66 -17.44
N GLN A 7 11.09 0.30 -17.21
CA GLN A 7 10.81 1.75 -17.18
C GLN A 7 9.84 2.19 -16.08
N VAL A 8 9.59 1.34 -15.08
CA VAL A 8 8.79 1.69 -13.90
C VAL A 8 9.48 2.75 -13.06
N LYS A 9 8.76 3.82 -12.74
CA LYS A 9 9.30 4.98 -12.00
C LYS A 9 8.36 5.51 -10.92
N TYR A 10 7.12 5.02 -10.92
CA TYR A 10 6.08 5.34 -9.96
C TYR A 10 5.67 4.08 -9.19
N ALA A 11 5.04 4.29 -8.04
CA ALA A 11 4.31 3.24 -7.34
C ALA A 11 2.95 3.82 -6.95
N VAL A 12 1.87 3.10 -7.27
CA VAL A 12 0.57 3.35 -6.63
C VAL A 12 0.59 2.67 -5.27
N VAL A 13 0.06 3.36 -4.25
CA VAL A 13 0.04 2.87 -2.88
C VAL A 13 -1.33 3.17 -2.29
N ALA A 14 -1.99 2.15 -1.75
CA ALA A 14 -3.17 2.28 -0.92
C ALA A 14 -2.86 1.79 0.50
N VAL A 15 -3.40 2.49 1.48
CA VAL A 15 -3.25 2.15 2.89
C VAL A 15 -4.63 2.05 3.50
N ASP A 16 -4.97 0.88 4.05
CA ASP A 16 -6.17 0.74 4.84
C ASP A 16 -6.03 1.52 6.14
N TYR A 17 -7.06 2.29 6.48
CA TYR A 17 -7.02 3.23 7.59
C TYR A 17 -6.98 2.52 8.94
N PHE A 18 -7.69 1.40 9.10
CA PHE A 18 -7.86 0.74 10.41
C PHE A 18 -6.71 -0.22 10.69
N THR A 19 -6.48 -1.14 9.78
CA THR A 19 -5.46 -2.20 9.89
C THR A 19 -4.05 -1.69 9.59
N LYS A 20 -3.93 -0.53 8.94
CA LYS A 20 -2.66 -0.03 8.37
C LYS A 20 -2.09 -0.96 7.31
N TRP A 21 -2.91 -1.85 6.73
CA TRP A 21 -2.52 -2.71 5.63
C TRP A 21 -2.11 -1.86 4.42
N VAL A 22 -1.00 -2.21 3.79
CA VAL A 22 -0.47 -1.45 2.64
C VAL A 22 -0.51 -2.34 1.42
N GLU A 23 -1.16 -1.89 0.35
CA GLU A 23 -1.02 -2.43 -1.00
C GLU A 23 -0.23 -1.45 -1.86
N ALA A 24 0.67 -1.98 -2.70
CA ALA A 24 1.41 -1.15 -3.64
C ALA A 24 1.77 -1.92 -4.90
N GLU A 25 1.79 -1.21 -6.03
CA GLU A 25 2.15 -1.76 -7.34
C GLU A 25 3.09 -0.80 -8.09
N PRO A 26 4.16 -1.30 -8.74
CA PRO A 26 5.05 -0.48 -9.53
C PRO A 26 4.41 -0.12 -10.88
N LEU A 27 4.50 1.14 -11.27
CA LEU A 27 3.92 1.66 -12.52
C LEU A 27 4.96 2.38 -13.39
N ALA A 28 4.90 2.14 -14.70
CA ALA A 28 5.66 2.90 -15.70
C ALA A 28 5.03 4.27 -15.98
N THR A 29 3.70 4.31 -16.00
CA THR A 29 2.89 5.52 -16.20
C THR A 29 1.74 5.55 -15.21
N ILE A 30 1.32 6.75 -14.80
CA ILE A 30 0.17 6.96 -13.93
C ILE A 30 -1.01 7.36 -14.82
N THR A 31 -1.94 6.44 -15.05
CA THR A 31 -3.17 6.69 -15.80
C THR A 31 -4.38 6.26 -14.98
N ALA A 32 -5.55 6.85 -15.22
CA ALA A 32 -6.77 6.49 -14.50
C ALA A 32 -7.10 4.99 -14.61
N ALA A 33 -6.99 4.42 -15.81
CA ALA A 33 -7.21 2.99 -16.05
C ALA A 33 -6.30 2.08 -15.20
N ARG A 34 -5.03 2.46 -15.01
CA ARG A 34 -4.11 1.70 -14.15
C ARG A 34 -4.47 1.80 -12.68
N ILE A 35 -4.96 2.96 -12.24
CA ILE A 35 -5.42 3.15 -10.88
C ILE A 35 -6.70 2.35 -10.62
N GLU A 36 -7.64 2.34 -11.57
CA GLU A 36 -8.87 1.54 -11.49
C GLU A 36 -8.57 0.03 -11.45
N GLU A 37 -7.67 -0.44 -12.31
CA GLU A 37 -7.19 -1.82 -12.31
C GLU A 37 -6.58 -2.19 -10.94
N PHE A 38 -5.72 -1.33 -10.39
CA PHE A 38 -5.13 -1.53 -9.07
C PHE A 38 -6.21 -1.61 -7.97
N VAL A 39 -7.16 -0.69 -7.92
CA VAL A 39 -8.23 -0.71 -6.91
C VAL A 39 -9.09 -1.96 -7.04
N TRP A 40 -9.48 -2.33 -8.26
CA TRP A 40 -10.29 -3.53 -8.47
C TRP A 40 -9.57 -4.79 -8.00
N THR A 41 -8.35 -5.01 -8.49
CA THR A 41 -7.61 -6.25 -8.29
C THR A 41 -7.00 -6.39 -6.89
N HIS A 42 -6.44 -5.31 -6.34
CA HIS A 42 -5.68 -5.36 -5.09
C HIS A 42 -6.51 -4.95 -3.86
N ILE A 43 -7.65 -4.27 -4.06
CA ILE A 43 -8.52 -3.84 -2.95
C ILE A 43 -9.84 -4.61 -3.02
N CYS A 44 -10.66 -4.38 -4.04
CA CYS A 44 -12.01 -4.94 -4.11
C CYS A 44 -12.03 -6.47 -4.14
N CYS A 45 -11.23 -7.10 -5.00
CA CYS A 45 -11.18 -8.56 -5.11
C CYS A 45 -10.55 -9.26 -3.90
N ARG A 46 -9.79 -8.54 -3.06
CA ARG A 46 -9.10 -9.12 -1.90
C ARG A 46 -9.82 -8.89 -0.58
N PHE A 47 -10.28 -7.67 -0.36
CA PHE A 47 -10.83 -7.21 0.92
C PHE A 47 -12.31 -6.83 0.83
N GLY A 48 -12.87 -6.79 -0.39
CA GLY A 48 -14.21 -6.26 -0.65
C GLY A 48 -14.20 -4.76 -0.97
N VAL A 49 -15.39 -4.23 -1.25
CA VAL A 49 -15.57 -2.82 -1.63
C VAL A 49 -15.36 -1.93 -0.41
N PRO A 50 -14.38 -1.00 -0.42
CA PRO A 50 -14.15 -0.10 0.69
C PRO A 50 -15.32 0.88 0.87
N TYR A 51 -15.56 1.31 2.11
CA TYR A 51 -16.56 2.34 2.41
C TYR A 51 -16.28 3.68 1.72
N ALA A 52 -15.01 4.08 1.66
CA ALA A 52 -14.55 5.27 0.96
C ALA A 52 -13.09 5.11 0.53
N ILE A 53 -12.72 5.69 -0.61
CA ILE A 53 -11.32 5.84 -1.01
C ILE A 53 -10.99 7.31 -0.98
N ILE A 54 -10.01 7.67 -0.15
CA ILE A 54 -9.53 9.04 -0.03
C ILE A 54 -8.26 9.15 -0.88
N THR A 55 -8.34 9.91 -1.96
CA THR A 55 -7.21 10.20 -2.84
C THR A 55 -6.75 11.63 -2.64
N ASP A 56 -5.55 11.97 -3.14
CA ASP A 56 -5.25 13.37 -3.40
C ASP A 56 -6.04 13.86 -4.64
N ASN A 57 -6.16 15.17 -4.83
CA ASN A 57 -6.84 15.79 -5.97
C ASN A 57 -6.05 15.64 -7.29
N GLY A 58 -5.29 14.55 -7.45
CA GLY A 58 -4.59 14.24 -8.68
C GLY A 58 -5.57 13.89 -9.79
N ARG A 59 -5.32 14.39 -11.02
CA ARG A 59 -6.17 14.15 -12.20
C ARG A 59 -6.34 12.66 -12.53
N GLN A 60 -5.40 11.81 -12.11
CA GLN A 60 -5.48 10.36 -12.29
C GLN A 60 -6.60 9.68 -11.48
N PHE A 61 -7.15 10.38 -10.48
CA PHE A 61 -8.27 9.90 -9.66
C PHE A 61 -9.60 10.54 -10.07
N ASP A 62 -9.60 11.35 -11.13
CA ASP A 62 -10.76 12.08 -11.62
C ASP A 62 -11.53 11.29 -12.70
N SER A 63 -11.78 10.01 -12.44
CA SER A 63 -12.62 9.17 -13.31
C SER A 63 -14.04 9.08 -12.78
N GLU A 64 -15.00 8.89 -13.69
CA GLU A 64 -16.42 8.76 -13.36
C GLU A 64 -16.68 7.60 -12.40
N LEU A 65 -15.93 6.51 -12.55
CA LEU A 65 -16.01 5.31 -11.70
C LEU A 65 -15.52 5.61 -10.27
N PHE A 66 -14.43 6.38 -10.12
CA PHE A 66 -13.98 6.86 -8.81
C PHE A 66 -14.98 7.79 -8.14
N ARG A 67 -15.58 8.71 -8.91
CA ARG A 67 -16.61 9.64 -8.42
C ARG A 67 -17.88 8.92 -7.97
N GLN A 68 -18.30 7.88 -8.70
CA GLN A 68 -19.55 7.18 -8.44
C GLN A 68 -19.46 6.18 -7.28
N PHE A 69 -18.34 5.46 -7.14
CA PHE A 69 -18.22 4.36 -6.18
C PHE A 69 -17.39 4.71 -4.94
N PHE A 70 -16.51 5.71 -5.00
CA PHE A 70 -15.43 5.82 -4.02
C PHE A 70 -15.17 7.22 -3.47
N ALA A 71 -15.68 8.28 -4.12
CA ALA A 71 -15.50 9.65 -3.68
C ALA A 71 -16.54 10.07 -2.62
N SER A 72 -16.17 10.00 -1.34
CA SER A 72 -16.87 10.76 -0.29
C SER A 72 -16.23 12.15 -0.18
N PRO A 73 -17.00 13.24 0.06
CA PRO A 73 -16.42 14.53 0.40
C PRO A 73 -15.50 14.36 1.63
N ALA A 74 -14.19 14.55 1.44
CA ALA A 74 -13.24 14.33 2.50
C ALA A 74 -13.38 15.40 3.59
N HIS A 75 -13.51 14.99 4.85
CA HIS A 75 -13.39 15.92 5.97
C HIS A 75 -11.91 16.36 6.10
N PRO A 76 -11.62 17.67 6.24
CA PRO A 76 -10.23 18.17 6.31
C PRO A 76 -9.38 17.51 7.43
N LYS A 77 -10.02 17.14 8.55
CA LYS A 77 -9.36 16.45 9.69
C LYS A 77 -8.99 15.00 9.37
N SER A 78 -9.85 14.25 8.69
CA SER A 78 -9.54 12.86 8.30
C SER A 78 -8.47 12.83 7.22
N ASN A 79 -8.45 13.82 6.33
CA ASN A 79 -7.38 14.00 5.35
C ASN A 79 -6.02 14.18 6.01
N GLY A 80 -5.92 15.01 7.05
CA GLY A 80 -4.63 15.25 7.73
C GLY A 80 -4.01 13.99 8.35
N GLN A 81 -4.84 13.11 8.95
CA GLN A 81 -4.37 11.84 9.50
C GLN A 81 -3.97 10.84 8.42
N VAL A 82 -4.78 10.73 7.36
CA VAL A 82 -4.47 9.88 6.20
C VAL A 82 -3.19 10.33 5.50
N GLU A 83 -3.00 11.64 5.31
CA GLU A 83 -1.79 12.22 4.74
C GLU A 83 -0.55 11.90 5.59
N ALA A 84 -0.65 12.02 6.91
CA ALA A 84 0.45 11.71 7.82
C ALA A 84 0.84 10.22 7.73
N ILE A 85 -0.15 9.31 7.73
CA ILE A 85 0.08 7.87 7.60
C ILE A 85 0.69 7.55 6.23
N ASN A 86 0.11 8.08 5.15
CA ASN A 86 0.62 7.91 3.79
C ASN A 86 2.05 8.40 3.67
N LYS A 87 2.40 9.53 4.31
CA LYS A 87 3.77 10.06 4.34
C LYS A 87 4.73 9.10 5.04
N ILE A 88 4.34 8.50 6.16
CA ILE A 88 5.16 7.53 6.89
C ILE A 88 5.36 6.26 6.06
N VAL A 89 4.30 5.69 5.49
CA VAL A 89 4.35 4.49 4.66
C VAL A 89 5.21 4.72 3.42
N LYS A 90 4.99 5.83 2.70
CA LYS A 90 5.81 6.24 1.55
C LYS A 90 7.29 6.36 1.94
N LYS A 91 7.61 6.96 3.09
CA LYS A 91 8.99 7.07 3.58
C LYS A 91 9.61 5.72 3.91
N LEU A 92 8.85 4.81 4.52
CA LEU A 92 9.32 3.47 4.87
C LEU A 92 9.57 2.61 3.63
N LEU A 93 8.62 2.59 2.70
CA LEU A 93 8.78 1.94 1.40
C LEU A 93 9.99 2.49 0.66
N LYS A 94 10.12 3.82 0.56
CA LYS A 94 11.27 4.45 -0.08
C LYS A 94 12.58 4.03 0.57
N ARG A 95 12.68 4.04 1.90
CA ARG A 95 13.91 3.62 2.61
C ARG A 95 14.30 2.16 2.33
N GLN A 96 13.32 1.26 2.28
CA GLN A 96 13.58 -0.15 1.97
C GLN A 96 14.05 -0.32 0.52
N LEU A 97 13.46 0.44 -0.39
CA LEU A 97 13.64 0.30 -1.83
C LEU A 97 14.82 1.10 -2.38
N ASP A 98 15.25 2.17 -1.73
CA ASP A 98 16.40 2.99 -2.14
C ASP A 98 17.69 2.15 -2.21
N LYS A 99 17.80 1.12 -1.36
CA LYS A 99 18.92 0.16 -1.40
C LYS A 99 18.92 -0.71 -2.66
N ALA A 100 17.75 -0.97 -3.24
CA ALA A 100 17.58 -1.85 -4.39
C ALA A 100 17.84 -1.15 -5.75
N LYS A 101 17.98 0.19 -5.77
CA LYS A 101 18.21 0.98 -7.00
C LYS A 101 17.22 0.58 -8.12
N GLY A 102 17.70 0.17 -9.29
CA GLY A 102 16.87 -0.24 -10.42
C GLY A 102 16.12 -1.56 -10.25
N ALA A 103 16.43 -2.34 -9.22
CA ALA A 103 15.74 -3.59 -8.87
C ALA A 103 14.65 -3.40 -7.81
N TRP A 104 14.29 -2.15 -7.51
CA TRP A 104 13.23 -1.86 -6.54
C TRP A 104 11.87 -2.49 -6.87
N PRO A 105 11.43 -2.61 -8.13
CA PRO A 105 10.12 -3.22 -8.44
C PRO A 105 10.06 -4.67 -7.97
N GLU A 106 11.13 -5.43 -8.19
CA GLU A 106 11.25 -6.82 -7.76
C GLU A 106 11.35 -6.97 -6.24
N LYS A 107 11.83 -5.92 -5.55
CA LYS A 107 11.94 -5.87 -4.09
C LYS A 107 10.72 -5.30 -3.38
N LEU A 108 9.73 -4.81 -4.12
CA LEU A 108 8.50 -4.28 -3.54
C LEU A 108 7.73 -5.31 -2.70
N PRO A 109 7.56 -6.59 -3.11
CA PRO A 109 6.88 -7.59 -2.29
C PRO A 109 7.57 -7.83 -0.95
N GLU A 110 8.91 -7.91 -0.93
CA GLU A 110 9.70 -8.08 0.29
C GLU A 110 9.54 -6.87 1.23
N ALA A 111 9.53 -5.65 0.67
CA ALA A 111 9.30 -4.44 1.44
C ALA A 111 7.89 -4.37 2.03
N LEU A 112 6.87 -4.76 1.26
CA LEU A 112 5.48 -4.84 1.73
C LEU A 112 5.32 -5.90 2.83
N TRP A 113 5.91 -7.08 2.66
CA TRP A 113 5.94 -8.13 3.68
C TRP A 113 6.47 -7.59 5.01
N ALA A 114 7.66 -6.98 4.99
CA ALA A 114 8.27 -6.42 6.18
C ALA A 114 7.38 -5.36 6.86
N ILE A 115 6.69 -4.52 6.08
CA ILE A 115 5.75 -3.52 6.62
C ILE A 115 4.53 -4.17 7.27
N ARG A 116 3.99 -5.22 6.64
CA ARG A 116 2.76 -5.91 7.05
C ARG A 116 2.97 -6.75 8.32
N THR A 117 4.16 -7.30 8.52
CA THR A 117 4.48 -8.13 9.69
C THR A 117 5.25 -7.39 10.78
N SER A 118 5.53 -6.09 10.60
CA SER A 118 6.17 -5.29 11.64
C SER A 118 5.14 -4.72 12.62
N TYR A 119 5.41 -4.90 13.91
CA TYR A 119 4.63 -4.33 15.00
C TYR A 119 4.47 -2.81 14.85
N ARG A 120 3.24 -2.32 15.06
CA ARG A 120 2.91 -0.89 15.04
C ARG A 120 2.55 -0.41 16.43
N THR A 121 3.39 0.45 16.99
CA THR A 121 3.13 1.09 18.30
C THR A 121 1.82 1.87 18.34
N SER A 122 1.34 2.39 17.20
CA SER A 122 0.07 3.14 17.13
C SER A 122 -1.17 2.27 17.26
N THR A 123 -1.10 1.00 16.87
CA THR A 123 -2.26 0.07 16.90
C THR A 123 -2.08 -1.05 17.93
N GLY A 124 -0.87 -1.23 18.48
CA GLY A 124 -0.57 -2.30 19.43
C GLY A 124 -0.44 -3.68 18.80
N GLU A 125 -0.45 -3.76 17.47
CA GLU A 125 -0.60 -5.00 16.69
C GLU A 125 0.16 -4.89 15.36
N THR A 126 0.38 -5.99 14.64
CA THR A 126 0.87 -5.95 13.26
C THR A 126 -0.28 -5.65 12.28
N PRO A 127 -0.01 -5.00 11.12
CA PRO A 127 -1.04 -4.85 10.10
C PRO A 127 -1.61 -6.19 9.62
N PHE A 128 -0.81 -7.25 9.65
CA PHE A 128 -1.25 -8.59 9.26
C PHE A 128 -2.26 -9.16 10.26
N SER A 129 -1.98 -9.10 11.56
CA SER A 129 -2.93 -9.57 12.58
C SER A 129 -4.25 -8.81 12.54
N LEU A 130 -4.20 -7.49 12.32
CA LEU A 130 -5.41 -6.67 12.20
C LEU A 130 -6.21 -6.99 10.93
N ALA A 131 -5.56 -7.33 9.81
CA ALA A 131 -6.23 -7.62 8.54
C ALA A 131 -6.83 -9.03 8.48
N PHE A 132 -6.17 -10.02 9.08
CA PHE A 132 -6.56 -11.44 8.93
C PHE A 132 -6.97 -12.12 10.24
N GLY A 133 -6.87 -11.43 11.38
CA GLY A 133 -7.26 -11.96 12.69
C GLY A 133 -6.24 -12.87 13.35
N SER A 134 -5.06 -13.07 12.75
CA SER A 134 -3.96 -13.86 13.31
C SER A 134 -2.62 -13.34 12.81
N GLU A 135 -1.56 -13.54 13.59
CA GLU A 135 -0.21 -13.18 13.15
C GLU A 135 0.26 -14.00 11.95
N ALA A 136 1.12 -13.38 11.13
CA ALA A 136 1.81 -14.10 10.06
C ALA A 136 2.92 -14.96 10.66
N VAL A 137 3.06 -16.20 10.19
CA VAL A 137 4.27 -16.98 10.47
C VAL A 137 5.43 -16.36 9.72
N VAL A 138 6.40 -15.82 10.45
CA VAL A 138 7.60 -15.23 9.84
C VAL A 138 8.70 -16.28 9.71
N PRO A 139 9.59 -16.21 8.68
CA PRO A 139 10.62 -17.23 8.46
C PRO A 139 11.53 -17.52 9.68
N VAL A 140 11.73 -16.54 10.57
CA VAL A 140 12.50 -16.73 11.82
C VAL A 140 11.81 -17.66 12.82
N GLU A 141 10.48 -17.80 12.77
CA GLU A 141 9.70 -18.70 13.63
C GLU A 141 9.66 -20.13 13.09
N ILE A 142 9.92 -20.33 11.79
CA ILE A 142 9.89 -21.66 11.18
C ILE A 142 11.08 -22.51 11.67
N GLY A 143 12.16 -21.87 12.16
CA GLY A 143 13.39 -22.54 12.54
C GLY A 143 14.04 -23.19 11.32
N GLU A 144 15.28 -22.88 11.01
CA GLU A 144 16.03 -23.87 10.24
C GLU A 144 16.10 -25.12 11.14
N PRO A 145 15.64 -26.30 10.69
CA PRO A 145 15.96 -27.51 11.41
C PRO A 145 17.47 -27.63 11.35
N SER A 146 18.12 -27.47 12.51
CA SER A 146 19.53 -27.78 12.68
C SER A 146 19.72 -29.28 12.47
N TYR A 147 19.99 -29.65 11.23
CA TYR A 147 20.58 -30.94 10.84
C TYR A 147 22.05 -30.75 10.51
#